data_AF-A0A959DU67-F1
#
_entry.id   AF-A0A959DU67-F1
#
_cell.length_a   1.000
_cell.length_b   1.000
_cell.length_c   1.000
_cell.angle_alpha   90.00
_cell.angle_beta   90.00
_cell.angle_gamma   90.00
#
_symmetry.space_group_name_H-M   'P 1'
#
loop_
_entity.id
_entity.type
_entity.pdbx_description
1 polymer ?
#
loop_
_entity_poly.entity_id
_entity_poly.type
_entity_poly.pdbx_seq_one_letter_code
_entity_poly.pdbx_strand_id
1 'polypeptide(L)'
;MIERNTYIQQIVPFIDKPQVKIITGIRRSGKSFVLRLLLEELTNKGIKPKQVISVNFESFEYADLLNAKELYNYLKQQIKNKQRYYILLDEIQEVHEWEKVINSLLVDFNVDIYITGSNSHLLSSELATYLAGRYVEIPIYTLSYREFLDFRKSYFSQEQQHNTFEYYLRMGGFPVIHTTQYAEETAYKVVYD
;
A
#
# COMPACT_ATOMS: atom_id res chain seq x y z
N MET A 1 4.13 15.00 -7.73
CA MET A 1 3.56 13.72 -7.25
C MET A 1 2.38 13.40 -8.15
N ILE A 2 2.29 12.21 -8.73
CA ILE A 2 1.21 11.91 -9.69
C ILE A 2 0.00 11.40 -8.91
N GLU A 3 -1.14 12.01 -9.19
CA GLU A 3 -2.38 11.77 -8.45
C GLU A 3 -2.94 10.37 -8.77
N ARG A 4 -2.69 9.42 -7.87
CA ARG A 4 -3.50 8.19 -7.77
C ARG A 4 -4.72 8.41 -6.88
N ASN A 5 -5.32 9.60 -7.00
CA ASN A 5 -6.36 10.10 -6.10
C ASN A 5 -7.59 9.19 -6.06
N THR A 6 -7.86 8.44 -7.12
CA THR A 6 -8.96 7.46 -7.18
C THR A 6 -8.86 6.42 -6.06
N TYR A 7 -7.66 5.95 -5.70
CA TYR A 7 -7.49 4.98 -4.62
C TYR A 7 -7.64 5.63 -3.25
N ILE A 8 -7.17 6.86 -3.09
CA ILE A 8 -7.38 7.62 -1.84
C ILE A 8 -8.86 7.89 -1.62
N GLN A 9 -9.61 8.24 -2.67
CA GLN A 9 -11.06 8.40 -2.59
C GLN A 9 -11.79 7.11 -2.19
N GLN A 10 -11.23 5.94 -2.49
CA GLN A 10 -11.76 4.66 -2.01
C GLN A 10 -11.40 4.39 -0.55
N ILE A 11 -10.22 4.82 -0.09
CA ILE A 11 -9.75 4.62 1.29
C ILE A 11 -10.43 5.59 2.28
N VAL A 12 -10.57 6.86 1.89
CA VAL A 12 -11.07 7.96 2.74
C VAL A 12 -12.39 7.64 3.47
N PRO A 13 -13.42 7.05 2.83
CA PRO A 13 -14.67 6.69 3.50
C PRO A 13 -14.50 5.70 4.66
N PHE A 14 -13.42 4.91 4.65
CA PHE A 14 -13.12 3.93 5.68
C PHE A 14 -12.12 4.41 6.73
N ILE A 15 -11.58 5.63 6.59
CA ILE A 15 -10.78 6.26 7.64
C ILE A 15 -11.64 6.39 8.91
N ASP A 16 -11.04 6.06 10.04
CA ASP A 16 -11.65 6.00 11.36
C ASP A 16 -12.75 4.94 11.55
N LYS A 17 -12.98 4.09 10.55
CA LYS A 17 -13.93 2.97 10.64
C LYS A 17 -13.25 1.72 11.22
N PRO A 18 -14.02 0.83 11.89
CA PRO A 18 -13.46 -0.34 12.58
C PRO A 18 -12.88 -1.40 11.65
N GLN A 19 -13.17 -1.35 10.34
CA GLN A 19 -12.61 -2.30 9.39
C GLN A 19 -11.11 -2.07 9.19
N VAL A 20 -10.35 -3.16 9.11
CA VAL A 20 -8.96 -3.15 8.62
C VAL A 20 -8.96 -2.88 7.13
N LYS A 21 -8.13 -1.96 6.66
CA LYS A 21 -8.01 -1.61 5.24
C LYS A 21 -6.91 -2.46 4.63
N ILE A 22 -7.29 -3.42 3.79
CA ILE A 22 -6.35 -4.34 3.15
C ILE A 22 -6.16 -3.91 1.71
N ILE A 23 -4.98 -3.40 1.42
CA ILE A 23 -4.58 -2.89 0.11
C ILE A 23 -3.85 -4.02 -0.63
N THR A 24 -4.55 -4.68 -1.55
CA THR A 24 -4.01 -5.79 -2.33
C THR A 24 -3.53 -5.33 -3.69
N GLY A 25 -2.69 -6.13 -4.33
CA GLY A 25 -2.27 -5.88 -5.71
C GLY A 25 -0.89 -6.43 -6.01
N ILE A 26 -0.64 -6.73 -7.28
CA ILE A 26 0.60 -7.38 -7.73
C ILE A 26 1.87 -6.59 -7.33
N ARG A 27 3.02 -7.25 -7.30
CA ARG A 27 4.32 -6.59 -7.09
C ARG A 27 4.47 -5.45 -8.10
N ARG A 28 5.03 -4.32 -7.67
CA ARG A 28 5.20 -3.09 -8.47
C ARG A 28 3.90 -2.39 -8.90
N SER A 29 2.71 -2.76 -8.43
CA SER A 29 1.46 -2.05 -8.77
C SER A 29 1.34 -0.64 -8.17
N GLY A 30 2.22 -0.27 -7.23
CA GLY A 30 2.25 1.06 -6.59
C GLY A 30 1.51 1.14 -5.25
N LYS A 31 1.39 0.02 -4.51
CA LYS A 31 0.75 -0.02 -3.19
C LYS A 31 1.44 0.87 -2.15
N SER A 32 2.76 0.78 -2.03
CA SER A 32 3.56 1.64 -1.12
C SER A 32 3.40 3.13 -1.45
N PHE A 33 3.18 3.47 -2.72
CA PHE A 33 2.87 4.85 -3.12
C PHE A 33 1.49 5.30 -2.60
N VAL A 34 0.49 4.42 -2.62
CA VAL A 34 -0.83 4.70 -2.03
C VAL A 34 -0.76 4.84 -0.50
N LEU A 35 0.05 4.05 0.20
CA LEU A 35 0.28 4.26 1.65
C LEU A 35 0.91 5.63 1.94
N ARG A 36 1.86 6.09 1.12
CA ARG A 36 2.43 7.44 1.25
C ARG A 36 1.38 8.53 1.00
N LEU A 37 0.55 8.39 -0.02
CA LEU A 37 -0.56 9.31 -0.26
C LEU A 37 -1.55 9.32 0.92
N LEU A 38 -1.81 8.17 1.53
CA LEU A 38 -2.64 8.08 2.73
C LEU A 38 -2.00 8.82 3.91
N LEU A 39 -0.68 8.69 4.11
CA LEU A 39 0.03 9.44 5.15
C LEU A 39 -0.11 10.95 4.97
N GLU A 40 -0.02 11.45 3.72
CA GLU A 40 -0.26 12.85 3.40
C GLU A 40 -1.71 13.25 3.70
N GLU A 41 -2.69 12.43 3.33
CA GLU A 41 -4.10 12.67 3.62
C GLU A 41 -4.39 12.71 5.13
N LEU A 42 -3.80 11.81 5.91
CA LEU A 42 -3.89 11.82 7.37
C LEU A 42 -3.28 13.10 7.96
N THR A 43 -2.14 13.54 7.42
CA THR A 43 -1.49 14.79 7.83
C THR A 43 -2.38 16.00 7.51
N ASN A 44 -2.99 16.04 6.32
CA ASN A 44 -3.92 17.08 5.91
C ASN A 44 -5.18 17.15 6.79
N LYS A 45 -5.62 16.00 7.32
CA LYS A 45 -6.71 15.91 8.32
C LYS A 45 -6.28 16.36 9.73
N GLY A 46 -5.04 16.79 9.92
CA GLY A 46 -4.52 17.27 11.20
C GLY A 46 -4.07 16.16 12.15
N ILE A 47 -3.91 14.93 11.66
CA ILE A 47 -3.35 13.84 12.46
C ILE A 47 -1.86 14.10 12.68
N LYS A 48 -1.43 14.01 13.94
CA LYS A 48 -0.05 14.29 14.31
C LYS A 48 0.86 13.14 13.86
N PRO A 49 2.08 13.40 13.37
CA PRO A 49 3.02 12.34 12.98
C PRO A 49 3.24 11.29 14.07
N LYS A 50 3.26 11.69 15.35
CA LYS A 50 3.38 10.78 16.50
C LYS A 50 2.21 9.80 16.72
N GLN A 51 1.09 10.02 16.03
CA GLN A 51 -0.08 9.13 16.04
C GLN A 51 -0.06 8.17 14.84
N VAL A 52 0.90 8.31 13.93
CA VAL A 52 1.05 7.43 12.77
C VAL A 52 2.27 6.55 12.97
N ILE A 53 2.07 5.24 12.84
CA ILE A 53 3.12 4.23 12.89
C ILE A 53 3.18 3.60 11.51
N SER A 54 4.31 3.73 10.82
CA SER A 54 4.51 3.17 9.48
C SER A 54 5.67 2.19 9.51
N VAL A 55 5.48 0.97 9.01
CA VAL A 55 6.49 -0.08 8.94
C VAL A 55 6.50 -0.66 7.53
N ASN A 56 7.68 -0.83 6.95
CA ASN A 56 7.86 -1.52 5.68
C ASN A 56 8.74 -2.74 5.88
N PHE A 57 8.18 -3.95 5.78
CA PHE A 57 8.91 -5.18 6.08
C PHE A 57 9.96 -5.57 5.04
N GLU A 58 10.01 -4.92 3.88
CA GLU A 58 11.15 -5.04 2.96
C GLU A 58 12.36 -4.19 3.41
N SER A 59 12.18 -3.24 4.33
CA SER A 59 13.27 -2.43 4.87
C SER A 59 14.08 -3.22 5.88
N PHE A 60 15.40 -3.22 5.72
CA PHE A 60 16.32 -3.85 6.66
C PHE A 60 16.21 -3.28 8.09
N GLU A 61 15.71 -2.05 8.24
CA GLU A 61 15.41 -1.45 9.56
C GLU A 61 14.47 -2.31 10.41
N TYR A 62 13.60 -3.10 9.78
CA TYR A 62 12.56 -3.90 10.44
C TYR A 62 12.77 -5.41 10.27
N ALA A 63 13.99 -5.84 9.93
CA ALA A 63 14.33 -7.24 9.71
C ALA A 63 14.06 -8.13 10.94
N ASP A 64 14.09 -7.56 12.15
CA ASP A 64 13.81 -8.24 13.42
C ASP A 64 12.32 -8.24 13.80
N LEU A 65 11.41 -7.81 12.91
CA LEU A 65 9.96 -7.72 13.18
C LEU A 65 9.13 -8.74 12.39
N LEU A 66 9.75 -9.79 11.87
CA LEU A 66 9.14 -10.76 10.95
C LEU A 66 8.33 -11.87 11.65
N ASN A 67 8.05 -11.73 12.95
CA ASN A 67 7.08 -12.59 13.64
C ASN A 67 6.13 -11.80 14.55
N ALA A 68 4.99 -12.43 14.84
CA ALA A 68 3.89 -11.82 15.56
C ALA A 68 4.28 -11.19 16.91
N LYS A 69 5.15 -11.86 17.68
CA LYS A 69 5.51 -11.43 19.03
C LYS A 69 6.38 -10.17 18.99
N GLU A 70 7.39 -10.15 18.12
CA GLU A 70 8.26 -8.98 17.93
C GLU A 70 7.47 -7.78 17.42
N LEU A 71 6.67 -7.98 16.37
CA LEU A 71 5.84 -6.92 15.79
C LEU A 71 4.86 -6.35 16.82
N TYR A 72 4.12 -7.20 17.55
CA TYR A 72 3.18 -6.73 18.56
C TYR A 72 3.89 -5.91 19.65
N ASN A 73 5.02 -6.38 20.15
CA ASN A 73 5.77 -5.66 21.18
C ASN A 73 6.27 -4.30 20.68
N TYR A 74 6.78 -4.25 19.45
CA TYR A 74 7.21 -3.02 18.80
C TYR A 74 6.06 -2.01 18.68
N LEU A 75 4.93 -2.42 18.11
CA LEU A 75 3.77 -1.54 17.92
C LEU A 75 3.18 -1.06 19.25
N LYS A 76 3.02 -1.97 20.22
CA LYS A 76 2.55 -1.65 21.58
C LYS A 76 3.42 -0.59 22.25
N GLN A 77 4.74 -0.67 22.08
CA GLN A 77 5.65 0.31 22.68
C GLN A 77 5.49 1.70 22.09
N GLN A 78 5.00 1.85 20.84
CA GLN A 78 4.79 3.15 20.22
C GLN A 78 3.46 3.81 20.60
N ILE A 79 2.47 3.03 21.02
CA ILE A 79 1.17 3.53 21.45
C ILE A 79 1.31 4.05 22.90
N LYS A 80 1.46 5.36 23.05
CA LYS A 80 1.79 5.99 24.36
C LYS A 80 0.58 6.48 25.16
N ASN A 81 -0.58 6.57 24.54
CA ASN A 81 -1.79 7.13 25.18
C ASN A 81 -3.07 6.54 24.55
N LYS A 82 -4.23 6.98 25.06
CA LYS A 82 -5.56 6.50 24.60
C LYS A 82 -6.07 7.20 23.32
N GLN A 83 -5.27 8.07 22.70
CA GLN A 83 -5.67 8.67 21.42
C GLN A 83 -5.71 7.60 20.33
N ARG A 84 -6.34 7.94 19.21
CA ARG A 84 -6.32 7.07 18.05
C ARG A 84 -4.94 7.06 17.39
N TYR A 85 -4.47 5.88 17.05
CA TYR A 85 -3.25 5.66 16.26
C TYR A 85 -3.59 5.08 14.89
N TYR A 86 -2.85 5.48 13.86
CA TYR A 86 -2.98 4.98 12.49
C TYR A 86 -1.77 4.11 12.20
N ILE A 87 -1.99 2.84 11.91
CA ILE A 87 -0.94 1.85 11.72
C ILE A 87 -0.92 1.45 10.25
N LEU A 88 0.17 1.78 9.56
CA LEU A 88 0.40 1.49 8.14
C LEU A 88 1.49 0.43 8.04
N LEU A 89 1.15 -0.77 7.58
CA LEU A 89 2.06 -1.90 7.47
C LEU A 89 2.22 -2.30 6.00
N ASP A 90 3.40 -2.11 5.44
CA ASP A 90 3.71 -2.42 4.04
C ASP A 90 4.31 -3.82 3.91
N GLU A 91 3.79 -4.62 2.98
CA GLU A 91 4.15 -6.02 2.71
C GLU A 91 4.01 -6.92 3.97
N ILE A 92 2.82 -6.88 4.60
CA ILE A 92 2.55 -7.59 5.86
C ILE A 92 2.74 -9.11 5.78
N GLN A 93 2.69 -9.69 4.57
CA GLN A 93 2.84 -11.13 4.38
C GLN A 93 4.25 -11.65 4.73
N GLU A 94 5.23 -10.77 4.85
CA GLU A 94 6.58 -11.13 5.32
C GLU A 94 6.60 -11.48 6.82
N VAL A 95 5.57 -11.09 7.58
CA VAL A 95 5.49 -11.35 9.02
C VAL A 95 4.73 -12.65 9.29
N HIS A 96 5.36 -13.60 9.97
CA HIS A 96 4.71 -14.83 10.38
C HIS A 96 3.62 -14.57 11.44
N GLU A 97 2.42 -15.15 11.26
CA GLU A 97 1.25 -15.01 12.14
C GLU A 97 0.80 -13.56 12.39
N TRP A 98 0.97 -12.70 11.37
CA TRP A 98 0.61 -11.29 11.44
C TRP A 98 -0.85 -11.04 11.82
N GLU A 99 -1.77 -11.94 11.43
CA GLU A 99 -3.20 -11.84 11.69
C GLU A 99 -3.52 -11.84 13.19
N LYS A 100 -2.72 -12.54 14.00
CA LYS A 100 -2.83 -12.52 15.47
C LYS A 100 -2.49 -11.16 16.03
N VAL A 101 -1.49 -10.48 15.44
CA VAL A 101 -1.10 -9.12 15.83
C VAL A 101 -2.22 -8.15 15.54
N ILE A 102 -2.76 -8.18 14.32
CA ILE A 102 -3.85 -7.27 13.91
C ILE A 102 -5.06 -7.44 14.82
N ASN A 103 -5.48 -8.68 15.07
CA ASN A 103 -6.60 -8.95 15.97
C ASN A 103 -6.33 -8.47 17.40
N SER A 104 -5.14 -8.71 17.93
CA SER A 104 -4.77 -8.25 19.27
C SER A 104 -4.77 -6.72 19.35
N LEU A 105 -4.24 -6.03 18.33
CA LEU A 105 -4.24 -4.56 18.29
C LEU A 105 -5.64 -3.97 18.28
N LEU A 106 -6.57 -4.56 17.52
CA LEU A 106 -7.98 -4.14 17.47
C LEU A 106 -8.71 -4.32 18.81
N VAL A 107 -8.29 -5.30 19.62
CA VAL A 107 -8.85 -5.55 20.96
C VAL A 107 -8.22 -4.63 22.00
N ASP A 108 -6.90 -4.46 21.94
CA ASP A 108 -6.12 -3.84 23.01
C ASP A 108 -6.07 -2.30 22.90
N PHE A 109 -6.21 -1.74 21.70
CA PHE A 109 -5.94 -0.32 21.45
C PHE A 109 -7.00 0.38 20.57
N ASN A 110 -7.06 1.71 20.67
CA ASN A 110 -7.83 2.56 19.76
C ASN A 110 -7.01 2.81 18.49
N VAL A 111 -7.08 1.89 17.53
CA VAL A 111 -6.25 1.93 16.31
C VAL A 111 -7.09 1.91 15.04
N ASP A 112 -6.53 2.48 13.99
CA ASP A 112 -6.99 2.38 12.62
C ASP A 112 -5.88 1.76 11.77
N ILE A 113 -6.14 0.61 11.14
CA ILE A 113 -5.11 -0.27 10.57
C ILE A 113 -5.24 -0.35 9.05
N TYR A 114 -4.11 -0.15 8.38
CA TYR A 114 -3.92 -0.24 6.94
C TYR A 114 -2.77 -1.20 6.67
N ILE A 115 -3.02 -2.24 5.88
CA ILE A 115 -2.01 -3.22 5.51
C ILE A 115 -1.94 -3.32 3.99
N THR A 116 -0.74 -3.51 3.44
CA THR A 116 -0.58 -3.88 2.04
C THR A 116 -0.03 -5.29 1.92
N GLY A 117 -0.24 -5.89 0.75
CA GLY A 117 0.69 -6.92 0.31
C GLY A 117 0.39 -7.47 -1.06
N SER A 118 1.38 -8.18 -1.59
CA SER A 118 1.46 -8.55 -3.01
C SER A 118 0.88 -9.92 -3.37
N ASN A 119 0.59 -10.74 -2.37
CA ASN A 119 0.21 -12.13 -2.56
C ASN A 119 -1.32 -12.30 -2.65
N SER A 120 -1.81 -13.09 -3.62
CA SER A 120 -3.22 -13.52 -3.70
C SER A 120 -3.67 -14.28 -2.45
N HIS A 121 -2.72 -14.84 -1.68
CA HIS A 121 -2.99 -15.52 -0.42
C HIS A 121 -3.39 -14.59 0.73
N LEU A 122 -3.12 -13.28 0.68
CA LEU A 122 -3.43 -12.33 1.77
C LEU A 122 -4.91 -12.30 2.18
N LEU A 123 -5.79 -12.63 1.24
CA LEU A 123 -7.23 -12.70 1.45
C LEU A 123 -7.78 -14.09 1.16
N SER A 124 -6.94 -15.11 1.37
CA SER A 124 -7.42 -16.49 1.41
C SER A 124 -8.58 -16.64 2.39
N SER A 125 -9.45 -17.64 2.15
CA SER A 125 -10.63 -17.90 2.99
C SER A 125 -10.28 -18.08 4.47
N GLU A 126 -9.09 -18.59 4.78
CA GLU A 126 -8.58 -18.69 6.15
C GLU A 126 -8.31 -17.31 6.76
N LEU A 127 -7.62 -16.40 6.06
CA LEU A 127 -7.33 -15.05 6.56
C LEU A 127 -8.58 -14.18 6.70
N ALA A 128 -9.55 -14.32 5.79
CA ALA A 128 -10.87 -13.69 5.95
C ALA A 128 -11.59 -14.17 7.23
N THR A 129 -11.41 -15.45 7.59
CA THR A 129 -11.94 -16.02 8.84
C THR A 129 -11.20 -15.48 10.06
N TYR A 130 -9.88 -15.35 10.02
CA TYR A 130 -9.09 -14.77 11.11
C TYR A 130 -9.49 -13.34 11.43
N LEU A 131 -9.75 -12.52 10.43
CA LEU A 131 -10.22 -11.14 10.64
C LEU A 131 -11.73 -11.06 10.90
N ALA A 132 -12.44 -12.19 10.91
CA ALA A 132 -13.88 -12.32 11.12
C ALA A 132 -14.71 -11.36 10.25
N GLY A 133 -14.29 -11.15 9.00
CA GLY A 133 -14.93 -10.21 8.08
C GLY A 133 -14.80 -8.72 8.47
N ARG A 134 -14.00 -8.37 9.49
CA ARG A 134 -13.74 -6.97 9.91
C ARG A 134 -12.69 -6.29 9.04
N TYR A 135 -12.78 -6.45 7.73
CA TYR A 135 -11.86 -5.83 6.78
C TYR A 135 -12.60 -5.31 5.56
N VAL A 136 -11.95 -4.40 4.84
CA VAL A 136 -12.32 -3.99 3.49
C VAL A 136 -11.12 -4.20 2.60
N GLU A 137 -11.32 -4.90 1.49
CA GLU A 137 -10.31 -5.04 0.44
C GLU A 137 -10.36 -3.84 -0.51
N ILE A 138 -9.18 -3.31 -0.83
CA ILE A 138 -8.98 -2.20 -1.75
C ILE A 138 -7.95 -2.65 -2.80
N PRO A 139 -8.39 -3.22 -3.92
CA PRO A 139 -7.48 -3.77 -4.92
C PRO A 139 -6.83 -2.64 -5.72
N ILE A 140 -5.49 -2.60 -5.71
CA ILE A 140 -4.68 -1.69 -6.52
C ILE A 140 -4.18 -2.42 -7.76
N TYR A 141 -4.58 -1.88 -8.90
CA TYR A 141 -4.09 -2.30 -10.20
C TYR A 141 -2.88 -1.49 -10.63
N THR A 142 -2.21 -1.94 -11.68
CA THR A 142 -1.29 -1.11 -12.46
C THR A 142 -1.98 0.16 -12.96
N LEU A 143 -1.21 1.11 -13.47
CA LEU A 143 -1.75 2.34 -14.04
C LEU A 143 -2.80 2.01 -15.11
N SER A 144 -3.98 2.60 -14.98
CA SER A 144 -4.94 2.71 -16.07
C SER A 144 -4.34 3.52 -17.21
N TYR A 145 -4.90 3.41 -18.42
CA TYR A 145 -4.44 4.20 -19.56
C TYR A 145 -4.46 5.72 -19.26
N ARG A 146 -5.47 6.19 -18.52
CA ARG A 146 -5.56 7.60 -18.10
C ARG A 146 -4.41 7.96 -17.16
N GLU A 147 -4.17 7.19 -16.10
CA GLU A 147 -3.04 7.43 -15.19
C GLU A 147 -1.72 7.37 -15.95
N PHE A 148 -1.54 6.43 -16.89
CA PHE A 148 -0.37 6.35 -17.74
C PHE A 148 -0.13 7.62 -18.57
N LEU A 149 -1.18 8.21 -19.15
CA LEU A 149 -1.06 9.49 -19.86
C LEU A 149 -0.63 10.62 -18.93
N ASP A 150 -1.16 10.66 -17.70
CA ASP A 150 -0.78 11.66 -16.71
C ASP A 150 0.67 11.47 -16.23
N PHE A 151 1.13 10.22 -16.09
CA PHE A 151 2.54 9.88 -15.88
C PHE A 151 3.41 10.41 -17.03
N ARG A 152 3.05 10.10 -18.28
CA ARG A 152 3.86 10.54 -19.43
C ARG A 152 3.94 12.05 -19.58
N LYS A 153 2.86 12.78 -19.32
CA LYS A 153 2.88 14.26 -19.32
C LYS A 153 3.83 14.83 -18.26
N SER A 154 4.00 14.13 -17.15
CA SER A 154 4.84 14.59 -16.03
C SER A 154 6.34 14.32 -16.27
N TYR A 155 6.68 13.30 -17.06
CA TYR A 155 8.06 12.86 -17.28
C TYR A 155 8.60 13.11 -18.70
N PHE A 156 7.74 13.35 -19.69
CA PHE A 156 8.12 13.46 -21.10
C PHE A 156 7.47 14.66 -21.79
N SER A 157 8.17 15.24 -22.78
CA SER A 157 7.67 16.37 -23.57
C SER A 157 6.52 15.95 -24.51
N GLN A 158 5.72 16.92 -24.98
CA GLN A 158 4.57 16.63 -25.86
C GLN A 158 4.96 15.94 -27.17
N GLU A 159 6.14 16.26 -27.73
CA GLU A 159 6.65 15.62 -28.96
C GLU A 159 6.84 14.10 -28.79
N GLN A 160 7.05 13.65 -27.55
CA GLN A 160 7.22 12.23 -27.23
C GLN A 160 5.88 11.51 -26.98
N GLN A 161 4.73 12.20 -27.08
CA GLN A 161 3.40 11.64 -26.77
C GLN A 161 2.65 11.05 -27.98
N HIS A 162 3.38 10.53 -28.97
CA HIS A 162 2.80 9.84 -30.12
C HIS A 162 2.64 8.33 -29.85
N ASN A 163 1.61 7.71 -30.44
CA ASN A 163 1.32 6.26 -30.34
C ASN A 163 1.28 5.71 -28.90
N THR A 164 0.84 6.54 -27.95
CA THR A 164 0.82 6.24 -26.52
C THR A 164 -0.05 5.05 -26.16
N PHE A 165 -1.14 4.81 -26.90
CA PHE A 165 -2.00 3.65 -26.71
C PHE A 165 -1.31 2.33 -27.08
N GLU A 166 -0.65 2.26 -28.25
CA GLU A 166 0.10 1.07 -28.65
C GLU A 166 1.25 0.79 -27.68
N TYR A 167 1.97 1.83 -27.27
CA TYR A 167 3.02 1.73 -26.26
C TYR A 167 2.49 1.16 -24.94
N TYR A 168 1.34 1.65 -24.46
CA TYR A 168 0.70 1.14 -23.25
C TYR A 168 0.29 -0.33 -23.39
N LEU A 169 -0.24 -0.74 -24.54
CA LEU A 169 -0.61 -2.15 -24.79
C LEU A 169 0.59 -3.09 -24.77
N ARG A 170 1.74 -2.66 -25.30
CA ARG A 170 2.98 -3.48 -25.32
C ARG A 170 3.65 -3.52 -23.96
N MET A 171 3.80 -2.34 -23.33
CA MET A 171 4.59 -2.16 -22.12
C MET A 171 3.82 -2.49 -20.84
N GLY A 172 2.49 -2.43 -20.88
CA GLY A 172 1.62 -2.56 -19.72
C GLY A 172 1.60 -1.31 -18.84
N GLY A 173 0.90 -1.41 -17.71
CA GLY A 173 0.63 -0.27 -16.82
C GLY A 173 1.57 -0.13 -15.62
N PHE A 174 2.69 -0.84 -15.53
CA PHE A 174 3.52 -0.79 -14.32
C PHE A 174 4.14 0.60 -14.12
N PRO A 175 3.95 1.29 -12.98
CA PRO A 175 4.47 2.64 -12.78
C PRO A 175 5.97 2.79 -13.04
N VAL A 176 6.79 1.81 -12.61
CA VAL A 176 8.26 1.88 -12.65
C VAL A 176 8.84 2.02 -14.06
N ILE A 177 8.20 1.44 -15.07
CA ILE A 177 8.68 1.51 -16.46
C ILE A 177 8.29 2.82 -17.14
N HIS A 178 7.43 3.62 -16.52
CA HIS A 178 6.91 4.89 -17.08
C HIS A 178 7.56 6.13 -16.45
N THR A 179 8.46 5.95 -15.47
CA THR A 179 9.25 7.04 -14.87
C THR A 179 10.57 7.29 -15.60
N THR A 180 10.97 6.41 -16.51
CA THR A 180 12.24 6.48 -17.23
C THR A 180 12.06 5.95 -18.66
N GLN A 181 12.82 6.48 -19.63
CA GLN A 181 12.80 5.98 -21.01
C GLN A 181 13.53 4.62 -21.08
N TYR A 182 12.78 3.54 -20.85
CA TYR A 182 13.28 2.19 -21.10
C TYR A 182 13.05 1.80 -22.58
N ALA A 183 14.06 1.18 -23.18
CA ALA A 183 13.86 0.36 -24.37
C ALA A 183 12.95 -0.84 -24.01
N GLU A 184 12.15 -1.32 -24.96
CA GLU A 184 11.11 -2.33 -24.74
C GLU A 184 11.66 -3.59 -24.05
N GLU A 185 12.78 -4.13 -24.55
CA GLU A 185 13.46 -5.30 -23.99
C GLU A 185 13.92 -5.10 -22.53
N THR A 186 14.34 -3.89 -22.17
CA THR A 186 14.77 -3.56 -20.81
C THR A 186 13.59 -3.43 -19.87
N ALA A 187 12.47 -2.88 -20.33
CA ALA A 187 11.27 -2.76 -19.52
C ALA A 187 10.66 -4.12 -19.18
N TYR A 188 10.66 -5.08 -20.11
CA TYR A 188 10.21 -6.44 -19.80
C TYR A 188 11.04 -7.07 -18.69
N LYS A 189 12.37 -6.88 -18.69
CA LYS A 189 13.25 -7.35 -17.60
C LYS A 189 12.91 -6.72 -16.24
N VAL A 190 12.48 -5.45 -16.23
CA VAL A 190 12.09 -4.75 -14.99
C VAL A 190 10.75 -5.27 -14.43
N VAL A 191 9.89 -5.86 -15.25
CA VAL A 191 8.54 -6.29 -14.85
C VAL A 191 8.46 -7.79 -14.51
N TYR A 192 9.26 -8.64 -15.16
CA TYR A 192 9.13 -10.10 -15.10
C TYR A 192 9.71 -10.79 -13.84
N ASP A 193 10.33 -10.06 -12.92
CA ASP A 193 10.74 -10.57 -11.59
C ASP A 193 9.56 -10.68 -10.62
#